data_AF-A0A1V6HUN7-F1
#
_entry.id   AF-A0A1V6HUN7-F1
#
_cell.length_a   1.000
_cell.length_b   1.000
_cell.length_c   1.000
_cell.angle_alpha   90.00
_cell.angle_beta   90.00
_cell.angle_gamma   90.00
#
_symmetry.space_group_name_H-M   'P 1'
#
loop_
_entity.id
_entity.type
_entity.pdbx_description
1 polymer ?
#
loop_
_entity_poly.entity_id
_entity_poly.type
_entity_poly.pdbx_seq_one_letter_code
_entity_poly.pdbx_strand_id
1 'polypeptide(L)'
;MRVSRLGPAAFSIEFATEEELFAEHRAHLGAGGLRLPCDGEELPLFAPLTLTLRLAGRDEVAATARVVGSLGGELAIALDGPPAALLDALLAAAPVAAPAAPSAAPEEDPEESDSTPEGTLWERLRSLNRNQRLFLAPKAGRAERALLVQESDAQVLFALLKNPRLTLDEVVRVAKSSFLSFQMAELILKTSQWIGNLDVRLALVHNPKTPVPFALRLLPTLPDSEVRAIAKGAATSMALKQAALKRVQGYS
;
A
#
# COMPACT_ATOMS: atom_id res chain seq x y z
N MET A 1 -19.22 28.29 -5.49
CA MET A 1 -17.75 28.37 -5.27
C MET A 1 -17.30 29.82 -5.02
N ARG A 2 -16.77 30.12 -3.83
CA ARG A 2 -16.08 31.39 -3.54
C ARG A 2 -14.59 31.13 -3.43
N VAL A 3 -13.77 31.94 -4.09
CA VAL A 3 -12.31 31.81 -4.04
C VAL A 3 -11.75 33.03 -3.33
N SER A 4 -10.88 32.81 -2.35
CA SER A 4 -10.19 33.85 -1.60
C SER A 4 -8.67 33.61 -1.64
N ARG A 5 -7.89 34.65 -1.90
CA ARG A 5 -6.43 34.55 -1.93
C ARG A 5 -5.88 34.74 -0.51
N LEU A 6 -5.21 33.72 0.02
CA LEU A 6 -4.58 33.74 1.36
C LEU A 6 -3.10 34.14 1.30
N GLY A 7 -2.47 34.11 0.12
CA GLY A 7 -1.07 34.50 -0.07
C GLY A 7 -0.62 34.48 -1.52
N PRO A 8 0.68 34.69 -1.79
CA PRO A 8 1.22 34.75 -3.15
C PRO A 8 1.04 33.43 -3.93
N ALA A 9 1.12 32.29 -3.24
CA ALA A 9 0.94 30.94 -3.80
C ALA A 9 -0.10 30.10 -3.02
N ALA A 10 -1.00 30.77 -2.27
CA ALA A 10 -1.98 30.14 -1.41
C ALA A 10 -3.40 30.66 -1.69
N PHE A 11 -4.32 29.75 -2.00
CA PHE A 11 -5.72 30.07 -2.30
C PHE A 11 -6.65 29.22 -1.44
N SER A 12 -7.73 29.81 -0.92
CA SER A 12 -8.82 29.08 -0.29
C SER A 12 -10.05 29.09 -1.18
N ILE A 13 -10.67 27.93 -1.33
CA ILE A 13 -11.86 27.71 -2.15
C ILE A 13 -12.95 27.19 -1.22
N GLU A 14 -14.02 27.96 -1.09
CA GLU A 14 -15.17 27.60 -0.27
C GLU A 14 -16.34 27.15 -1.17
N PHE A 15 -16.86 25.95 -0.88
CA PHE A 15 -18.05 25.40 -1.50
C PHE A 15 -19.23 25.51 -0.54
N ALA A 16 -20.34 26.07 -1.02
CA ALA A 16 -21.49 26.35 -0.17
C ALA A 16 -22.34 25.10 0.13
N THR A 17 -22.36 24.12 -0.78
CA THR A 17 -23.14 22.88 -0.64
C THR A 17 -22.42 21.69 -1.26
N GLU A 18 -22.73 20.48 -0.79
CA GLU A 18 -22.20 19.23 -1.31
C GLU A 18 -22.59 18.99 -2.77
N GLU A 19 -23.79 19.44 -3.18
CA GLU A 19 -24.25 19.39 -4.57
C GLU A 19 -23.43 20.29 -5.52
N GLU A 20 -22.98 21.47 -5.06
CA GLU A 20 -22.05 22.33 -5.81
C GLU A 20 -20.68 21.67 -5.98
N LEU A 21 -20.18 20.98 -4.94
CA LEU A 21 -18.91 20.25 -4.98
C LEU A 21 -18.95 19.09 -5.99
N PHE A 22 -20.04 18.32 -6.01
CA PHE A 22 -20.21 17.24 -6.98
C PHE A 22 -20.42 17.75 -8.41
N ALA A 23 -21.06 18.90 -8.58
CA ALA A 23 -21.20 19.54 -9.90
C ALA A 23 -19.85 20.02 -10.45
N GLU A 24 -19.03 20.69 -9.64
CA GLU A 24 -17.66 21.10 -10.00
C GLU A 24 -16.72 19.90 -10.18
N HIS A 25 -16.89 18.83 -9.38
CA HIS A 25 -16.17 17.57 -9.57
C HIS A 25 -16.46 16.94 -10.93
N ARG A 26 -17.73 16.91 -11.33
CA ARG A 26 -18.13 16.36 -12.63
C ARG A 26 -17.70 17.25 -13.80
N ALA A 27 -17.69 18.57 -13.62
CA ALA A 27 -17.38 19.52 -14.69
C ALA A 27 -15.87 19.72 -14.92
N HIS A 28 -15.06 19.82 -13.87
CA HIS A 28 -13.68 20.28 -13.96
C HIS A 28 -12.69 19.43 -13.15
N LEU A 29 -13.05 19.08 -11.91
CA LEU A 29 -12.17 18.40 -10.96
C LEU A 29 -11.90 16.93 -11.35
N GLY A 30 -12.83 16.26 -12.04
CA GLY A 30 -12.67 14.90 -12.57
C GLY A 30 -11.63 14.79 -13.69
N ALA A 31 -11.28 15.89 -14.34
CA ALA A 31 -10.18 15.98 -15.30
C ALA A 31 -8.86 16.45 -14.65
N GLY A 32 -8.86 16.72 -13.34
CA GLY A 32 -7.69 17.17 -12.59
C GLY A 32 -7.36 18.67 -12.73
N GLY A 33 -8.25 19.48 -13.28
CA GLY A 33 -8.04 20.92 -13.51
C GLY A 33 -9.06 21.79 -12.75
N LEU A 34 -8.59 22.87 -12.13
CA LEU A 34 -9.42 23.89 -11.49
C LEU A 34 -9.09 25.27 -12.06
N ARG A 35 -10.11 26.10 -12.30
CA ARG A 35 -9.94 27.49 -12.72
C ARG A 35 -10.10 28.42 -11.52
N LEU A 36 -9.12 29.28 -11.28
CA LEU A 36 -9.18 30.31 -10.24
C LEU A 36 -9.22 31.70 -10.86
N PRO A 37 -10.14 32.59 -10.45
CA PRO A 37 -10.04 33.99 -10.83
C PRO A 37 -8.76 34.59 -10.21
N CYS A 38 -7.95 35.27 -11.02
CA CYS A 38 -6.69 35.87 -10.59
C CYS A 38 -6.71 37.38 -10.86
N ASP A 39 -6.61 38.17 -9.79
CA ASP A 39 -6.63 39.64 -9.85
C ASP A 39 -5.27 40.20 -10.32
N GLY A 40 -4.88 39.88 -11.56
CA GLY A 40 -3.88 40.62 -12.33
C GLY A 40 -2.41 40.29 -12.10
N GLU A 41 -2.06 39.21 -11.39
CA GLU A 41 -0.65 38.83 -11.15
C GLU A 41 -0.32 37.47 -11.81
N GLU A 42 0.52 37.50 -12.85
CA GLU A 42 0.93 36.31 -13.59
C GLU A 42 1.86 35.42 -12.75
N LEU A 43 1.31 34.33 -12.23
CA LEU A 43 2.10 33.29 -11.58
C LEU A 43 2.86 32.45 -12.62
N PRO A 44 4.13 32.09 -12.38
CA PRO A 44 4.91 31.32 -13.32
C PRO A 44 4.29 29.94 -13.58
N LEU A 45 4.32 29.50 -14.84
CA LEU A 45 3.85 28.18 -15.24
C LEU A 45 4.59 27.10 -14.44
N PHE A 46 3.86 26.08 -14.01
CA PHE A 46 4.29 24.97 -13.17
C PHE A 46 4.71 25.35 -11.74
N ALA A 47 4.45 26.58 -11.28
CA ALA A 47 4.66 26.94 -9.89
C ALA A 47 3.77 26.07 -8.98
N PRO A 48 4.34 25.50 -7.90
CA PRO A 48 3.55 24.79 -6.91
C PRO A 48 2.71 25.80 -6.11
N LEU A 49 1.43 25.50 -5.99
CA LEU A 49 0.42 26.24 -5.27
C LEU A 49 -0.15 25.36 -4.17
N THR A 50 -0.46 25.98 -3.03
CA THR A 50 -1.18 25.33 -1.94
C THR A 50 -2.63 25.83 -1.97
N LEU A 51 -3.55 24.92 -2.27
CA LEU A 51 -4.98 25.18 -2.25
C LEU A 51 -5.56 24.68 -0.93
N THR A 52 -6.44 25.44 -0.31
CA THR A 52 -7.18 25.04 0.88
C THR A 52 -8.66 24.97 0.50
N LEU A 53 -9.21 23.77 0.40
CA LEU A 53 -10.60 23.57 -0.01
C LEU A 53 -11.44 23.41 1.24
N ARG A 54 -12.50 24.21 1.36
CA ARG A 54 -13.43 24.19 2.48
C ARG A 54 -14.83 23.87 1.96
N LEU A 55 -15.49 22.90 2.58
CA LEU A 55 -16.93 22.67 2.38
C LEU A 55 -17.70 23.25 3.56
N ALA A 56 -18.80 23.94 3.30
CA ALA A 56 -19.63 24.50 4.36
C ALA A 56 -20.03 23.42 5.38
N GLY A 57 -19.66 23.61 6.64
CA GLY A 57 -19.91 22.67 7.73
C GLY A 57 -18.83 21.58 7.92
N ARG A 58 -17.70 21.62 7.22
CA ARG A 58 -16.59 20.64 7.35
C ARG A 58 -15.22 21.33 7.47
N ASP A 59 -14.23 20.53 7.87
CA ASP A 59 -12.81 20.93 7.99
C ASP A 59 -12.18 21.34 6.65
N GLU A 60 -11.14 22.18 6.74
CA GLU A 60 -10.36 22.69 5.61
C GLU A 60 -9.35 21.64 5.14
N VAL A 61 -9.41 21.24 3.87
CA VAL A 61 -8.52 20.26 3.27
C VAL A 61 -7.48 20.96 2.41
N ALA A 62 -6.21 20.81 2.78
CA ALA A 62 -5.10 21.32 1.96
C ALA A 62 -4.80 20.37 0.79
N ALA A 63 -4.62 20.94 -0.39
CA ALA A 63 -4.29 20.27 -1.63
C ALA A 63 -3.13 20.99 -2.32
N THR A 64 -2.18 20.22 -2.84
CA THR A 64 -1.12 20.77 -3.69
C THR A 64 -1.58 20.79 -5.14
N ALA A 65 -1.28 21.88 -5.83
CA ALA A 65 -1.66 22.07 -7.22
C ALA A 65 -0.57 22.85 -7.97
N ARG A 66 -0.57 22.81 -9.30
CA ARG A 66 0.43 23.45 -10.15
C ARG A 66 -0.21 24.30 -11.22
N VAL A 67 0.33 25.49 -11.47
CA VAL A 67 -0.17 26.35 -12.56
C VAL A 67 0.08 25.68 -13.90
N VAL A 68 -0.95 25.47 -14.71
CA VAL A 68 -0.85 24.90 -16.07
C VAL A 68 -1.16 25.91 -17.17
N GLY A 69 -1.73 27.06 -16.83
CA GLY A 69 -1.94 28.16 -17.78
C GLY A 69 -2.54 29.39 -17.14
N SER A 70 -2.38 30.54 -17.79
CA SER A 70 -3.13 31.77 -17.51
C SER A 70 -4.01 32.06 -18.72
N LEU A 71 -5.31 32.27 -18.48
CA LEU A 71 -6.33 32.51 -19.47
C LEU A 71 -6.98 33.87 -19.17
N GLY A 72 -6.33 34.97 -19.57
CA GLY A 72 -6.92 36.31 -19.62
C GLY A 72 -7.61 36.79 -18.33
N GLY A 73 -7.02 36.51 -17.16
CA GLY A 73 -7.59 36.84 -15.84
C GLY A 73 -8.02 35.63 -15.01
N GLU A 74 -8.01 34.42 -15.59
CA GLU A 74 -8.24 33.15 -14.89
C GLU A 74 -6.98 32.28 -14.90
N LEU A 75 -6.61 31.72 -13.76
CA LEU A 75 -5.50 30.79 -13.63
C LEU A 75 -6.02 29.36 -13.75
N ALA A 76 -5.51 28.61 -14.74
CA ALA A 76 -5.75 27.17 -14.85
C ALA A 76 -4.69 26.43 -14.02
N ILE A 77 -5.16 25.62 -13.08
CA ILE A 77 -4.31 24.89 -12.15
C ILE A 77 -4.63 23.40 -12.26
N ALA A 78 -3.60 22.55 -12.26
CA ALA A 78 -3.73 21.11 -12.19
C ALA A 78 -3.49 20.65 -10.76
N LEU A 79 -4.39 19.85 -10.20
CA LEU A 79 -4.23 19.30 -8.86
C LEU A 79 -3.19 18.17 -8.89
N ASP A 80 -2.21 18.23 -7.99
CA ASP A 80 -1.22 17.17 -7.85
C ASP A 80 -1.79 16.07 -6.95
N GLY A 81 -2.49 15.11 -7.57
CA GLY A 81 -3.07 13.95 -6.89
C GLY A 81 -4.29 13.39 -7.61
N PRO A 82 -4.72 12.15 -7.27
CA PRO A 82 -5.95 11.61 -7.81
C PRO A 82 -7.15 12.44 -7.30
N PRO A 83 -7.98 12.99 -8.20
CA PRO A 83 -9.07 13.89 -7.81
C PRO A 83 -10.12 13.20 -6.92
N ALA A 84 -10.20 11.86 -6.99
CA ALA A 84 -11.04 11.04 -6.12
C ALA A 84 -10.57 11.05 -4.65
N ALA A 85 -9.26 11.05 -4.39
CA ALA A 85 -8.75 11.11 -3.02
C ALA A 85 -8.99 12.48 -2.37
N LEU A 86 -9.05 13.54 -3.19
CA LEU A 86 -9.39 14.87 -2.72
C LEU A 86 -10.88 14.99 -2.38
N LEU A 87 -11.75 14.39 -3.21
CA LEU A 87 -13.17 14.29 -2.92
C LEU A 87 -13.42 13.46 -1.66
N ASP A 88 -12.75 12.31 -1.53
CA ASP A 88 -12.81 11.49 -0.32
C ASP A 88 -12.29 12.26 0.91
N ALA A 89 -11.23 13.07 0.77
CA ALA A 89 -10.73 13.90 1.86
C ALA A 89 -11.72 15.00 2.26
N LEU A 90 -12.38 15.64 1.30
CA LEU A 90 -13.42 16.65 1.55
C LEU A 90 -14.70 16.05 2.16
N LEU A 91 -15.03 14.80 1.81
CA LEU A 91 -16.16 14.05 2.37
C LEU A 91 -15.82 13.34 3.69
N ALA A 92 -14.55 13.09 3.98
CA ALA A 92 -14.06 12.52 5.23
C ALA A 92 -13.78 13.60 6.29
N ALA A 93 -13.55 14.85 5.87
CA ALA A 93 -13.43 15.99 6.77
C ALA A 93 -14.72 16.13 7.60
N ALA A 94 -14.63 15.82 8.89
CA ALA A 94 -15.72 15.89 9.86
C ALA A 94 -16.05 17.36 10.21
N PRO A 95 -17.25 17.65 10.75
CA PRO A 95 -17.62 19.01 11.15
C PRO A 95 -16.77 19.51 12.33
N VAL A 96 -16.23 20.73 12.18
CA VAL A 96 -15.41 21.42 13.17
C VAL A 96 -16.24 21.82 14.39
N ALA A 97 -16.12 21.05 15.46
CA ALA A 97 -16.28 21.57 16.81
C ALA A 97 -14.89 21.91 17.37
N ALA A 98 -14.49 23.17 17.23
CA ALA A 98 -13.31 23.74 17.88
C ALA A 98 -13.54 23.92 19.40
N PRO A 99 -12.52 24.22 20.23
CA PRO A 99 -11.08 23.94 20.13
C PRO A 99 -10.48 23.39 21.45
N ALA A 100 -9.37 22.65 21.40
CA ALA A 100 -8.36 22.65 22.46
C ALA A 100 -7.05 21.99 21.99
N ALA A 101 -6.02 22.80 21.75
CA ALA A 101 -4.62 22.41 21.93
C ALA A 101 -4.21 22.79 23.38
N PRO A 102 -3.06 22.33 23.96
CA PRO A 102 -1.93 21.68 23.30
C PRO A 102 -1.26 20.52 24.07
N SER A 103 -0.32 19.86 23.37
CA SER A 103 0.96 19.33 23.88
C SER A 103 1.15 17.82 23.97
N ALA A 104 2.38 17.46 23.58
CA ALA A 104 3.15 16.25 23.85
C ALA A 104 2.82 15.01 22.98
N ALA A 105 3.79 14.66 22.13
CA ALA A 105 4.04 13.26 21.78
C ALA A 105 4.14 12.44 23.07
N PRO A 106 3.53 11.23 23.12
CA PRO A 106 4.28 10.03 22.74
C PRO A 106 3.45 8.97 22.01
N GLU A 107 4.17 8.08 21.34
CA GLU A 107 3.89 6.67 21.05
C GLU A 107 2.55 6.11 21.53
N GLU A 108 1.70 5.64 20.61
CA GLU A 108 0.76 4.55 20.87
C GLU A 108 0.37 3.87 19.54
N ASP A 109 0.67 2.57 19.46
CA ASP A 109 0.19 1.62 18.47
C ASP A 109 -1.35 1.49 18.52
N PRO A 110 -1.99 0.97 17.47
CA PRO A 110 -3.15 1.59 16.83
C PRO A 110 -4.50 1.20 17.45
N GLU A 111 -5.39 2.18 17.55
CA GLU A 111 -6.80 1.96 17.84
C GLU A 111 -7.48 1.21 16.68
N GLU A 112 -8.03 0.06 17.05
CA GLU A 112 -9.03 -0.70 16.31
C GLU A 112 -10.23 0.20 16.00
N SER A 113 -10.29 0.75 14.79
CA SER A 113 -11.53 1.34 14.27
C SER A 113 -12.37 0.23 13.64
N ASP A 114 -13.06 -0.50 14.50
CA ASP A 114 -14.17 -1.37 14.14
C ASP A 114 -15.42 -0.48 14.02
N SER A 115 -15.84 -0.20 12.79
CA SER A 115 -17.19 0.30 12.53
C SER A 115 -17.71 -0.29 11.21
N THR A 116 -18.70 -1.16 11.38
CA THR A 116 -19.22 -2.23 10.50
C THR A 116 -20.14 -1.76 9.39
N PRO A 117 -20.25 -2.54 8.31
CA PRO A 117 -21.47 -3.23 7.92
C PRO A 117 -21.39 -4.66 8.46
N GLU A 118 -22.44 -5.09 9.17
CA GLU A 118 -22.51 -6.29 10.01
C GLU A 118 -21.88 -7.55 9.40
N GLY A 119 -20.75 -7.95 9.98
CA GLY A 119 -20.13 -9.25 9.81
C GLY A 119 -18.78 -9.29 10.51
N THR A 120 -18.35 -10.47 10.99
CA THR A 120 -16.98 -10.65 11.48
C THR A 120 -15.98 -10.22 10.39
N LEU A 121 -14.80 -9.69 10.73
CA LEU A 121 -13.78 -9.27 9.75
C LEU A 121 -13.54 -10.35 8.66
N TRP A 122 -13.70 -11.62 9.03
CA TRP A 122 -13.69 -12.77 8.16
C TRP A 122 -14.80 -12.79 7.10
N GLU A 123 -16.05 -12.51 7.49
CA GLU A 123 -17.21 -12.40 6.59
C GLU A 123 -17.03 -11.25 5.61
N ARG A 124 -16.53 -10.10 6.09
CA ARG A 124 -16.19 -8.96 5.23
C ARG A 124 -15.14 -9.34 4.19
N LEU A 125 -14.04 -9.99 4.59
CA LEU A 125 -13.00 -10.40 3.64
C LEU A 125 -13.51 -11.40 2.61
N ARG A 126 -14.37 -12.32 3.05
CA ARG A 126 -14.93 -13.37 2.20
C ARG A 126 -15.96 -12.83 1.20
N SER A 127 -16.67 -11.75 1.53
CA SER A 127 -17.59 -11.06 0.61
C SER A 127 -16.85 -10.22 -0.45
N LEU A 128 -15.60 -9.82 -0.20
CA LEU A 128 -14.80 -9.11 -1.21
C LEU A 128 -14.56 -9.96 -2.45
N ASN A 129 -14.66 -9.33 -3.62
CA ASN A 129 -14.26 -9.93 -4.89
C ASN A 129 -12.72 -9.95 -5.02
N ARG A 130 -12.19 -10.80 -5.90
CA ARG A 130 -10.75 -10.99 -6.16
C ARG A 130 -9.99 -9.67 -6.32
N ASN A 131 -10.52 -8.75 -7.14
CA ASN A 131 -9.88 -7.46 -7.39
C ASN A 131 -9.82 -6.60 -6.13
N GLN A 132 -10.88 -6.59 -5.32
CA GLN A 132 -10.91 -5.85 -4.06
C GLN A 132 -9.88 -6.40 -3.07
N ARG A 133 -9.74 -7.72 -2.98
CA ARG A 133 -8.68 -8.35 -2.15
C ARG A 133 -7.28 -8.01 -2.65
N LEU A 134 -7.08 -7.96 -3.97
CA LEU A 134 -5.81 -7.57 -4.57
C LEU A 134 -5.41 -6.13 -4.22
N PHE A 135 -6.37 -5.19 -4.23
CA PHE A 135 -6.14 -3.81 -3.83
C PHE A 135 -5.99 -3.62 -2.31
N LEU A 136 -6.65 -4.46 -1.51
CA LEU A 136 -6.56 -4.44 -0.05
C LEU A 136 -5.22 -4.98 0.45
N ALA A 137 -4.72 -6.08 -0.11
CA ALA A 137 -3.50 -6.77 0.34
C ALA A 137 -2.28 -5.88 0.64
N PRO A 138 -1.87 -4.92 -0.21
CA PRO A 138 -0.72 -4.06 0.09
C PRO A 138 -0.97 -3.06 1.24
N LYS A 139 -2.23 -2.77 1.57
CA LYS A 139 -2.64 -1.82 2.62
C LYS A 139 -3.21 -2.51 3.87
N ALA A 140 -3.30 -3.84 3.84
CA ALA A 140 -3.99 -4.63 4.85
C ALA A 140 -3.42 -4.43 6.27
N GLY A 141 -4.33 -4.26 7.22
CA GLY A 141 -4.05 -4.23 8.66
C GLY A 141 -3.66 -5.61 9.21
N ARG A 142 -3.25 -5.68 10.49
CA ARG A 142 -2.75 -6.93 11.10
C ARG A 142 -3.75 -8.09 11.00
N ALA A 143 -5.01 -7.86 11.34
CA ALA A 143 -6.06 -8.89 11.31
C ALA A 143 -6.39 -9.35 9.88
N GLU A 144 -6.43 -8.41 8.92
CA GLU A 144 -6.67 -8.71 7.51
C GLU A 144 -5.51 -9.52 6.91
N ARG A 145 -4.26 -9.17 7.23
CA ARG A 145 -3.08 -9.94 6.76
C ARG A 145 -3.13 -11.39 7.25
N ALA A 146 -3.47 -11.61 8.52
CA ALA A 146 -3.56 -12.96 9.08
C ALA A 146 -4.50 -13.88 8.28
N LEU A 147 -5.57 -13.31 7.72
CA LEU A 147 -6.49 -14.01 6.83
C LEU A 147 -5.98 -14.09 5.39
N LEU A 148 -5.48 -12.99 4.84
CA LEU A 148 -4.98 -12.93 3.45
C LEU A 148 -3.78 -13.85 3.20
N VAL A 149 -2.96 -14.16 4.21
CA VAL A 149 -1.85 -15.12 4.04
C VAL A 149 -2.35 -16.53 3.71
N GLN A 150 -3.58 -16.88 4.08
CA GLN A 150 -4.19 -18.18 3.80
C GLN A 150 -4.91 -18.25 2.44
N GLU A 151 -4.88 -17.17 1.67
CA GLU A 151 -5.56 -17.11 0.37
C GLU A 151 -4.97 -18.10 -0.65
N SER A 152 -5.84 -18.61 -1.51
CA SER A 152 -5.47 -19.53 -2.58
C SER A 152 -5.01 -18.82 -3.86
N ASP A 153 -5.26 -17.52 -3.99
CA ASP A 153 -4.86 -16.75 -5.18
C ASP A 153 -3.42 -16.25 -5.05
N ALA A 154 -2.55 -16.76 -5.93
CA ALA A 154 -1.15 -16.36 -6.01
C ALA A 154 -0.96 -14.85 -6.27
N GLN A 155 -1.88 -14.18 -6.97
CA GLN A 155 -1.79 -12.74 -7.22
C GLN A 155 -2.06 -11.93 -5.96
N VAL A 156 -3.03 -12.35 -5.14
CA VAL A 156 -3.33 -11.73 -3.85
C VAL A 156 -2.17 -11.92 -2.88
N LEU A 157 -1.61 -13.14 -2.81
CA LEU A 157 -0.42 -13.41 -2.00
C LEU A 157 0.80 -12.59 -2.47
N PHE A 158 0.99 -12.41 -3.78
CA PHE A 158 2.06 -11.58 -4.30
C PHE A 158 1.87 -10.09 -3.96
N ALA A 159 0.64 -9.58 -4.04
CA ALA A 159 0.33 -8.22 -3.61
C ALA A 159 0.51 -8.03 -2.10
N LEU A 160 0.20 -9.06 -1.31
CA LEU A 160 0.42 -9.08 0.14
C LEU A 160 1.90 -8.90 0.47
N LEU A 161 2.81 -9.61 -0.22
CA LEU A 161 4.26 -9.48 -0.04
C LEU A 161 4.81 -8.05 -0.28
N LYS A 162 4.06 -7.17 -0.94
CA LYS A 162 4.44 -5.76 -1.15
C LYS A 162 4.06 -4.85 0.02
N ASN A 163 3.33 -5.36 1.01
CA ASN A 163 2.94 -4.60 2.20
C ASN A 163 4.19 -4.32 3.06
N PRO A 164 4.50 -3.05 3.39
CA PRO A 164 5.69 -2.71 4.19
C PRO A 164 5.60 -3.16 5.65
N ARG A 165 4.39 -3.45 6.15
CA ARG A 165 4.12 -3.86 7.55
C ARG A 165 4.09 -5.38 7.71
N LEU A 166 4.60 -6.13 6.74
CA LEU A 166 4.54 -7.58 6.71
C LEU A 166 5.65 -8.20 7.57
N THR A 167 5.26 -9.15 8.40
CA THR A 167 6.13 -9.78 9.40
C THR A 167 6.84 -11.02 8.85
N LEU A 168 7.96 -11.41 9.46
CA LEU A 168 8.73 -12.59 9.02
C LEU A 168 7.89 -13.88 9.07
N ASP A 169 7.06 -14.05 10.09
CA ASP A 169 6.20 -15.24 10.24
C ASP A 169 5.17 -15.35 9.11
N GLU A 170 4.62 -14.21 8.67
CA GLU A 170 3.73 -14.16 7.51
C GLU A 170 4.48 -14.53 6.22
N VAL A 171 5.71 -14.06 6.03
CA VAL A 171 6.56 -14.46 4.88
C VAL A 171 6.84 -15.96 4.91
N VAL A 172 7.17 -16.54 6.07
CA VAL A 172 7.39 -17.99 6.22
C VAL A 172 6.14 -18.76 5.81
N ARG A 173 4.96 -18.30 6.20
CA ARG A 173 3.69 -18.94 5.84
C ARG A 173 3.40 -18.84 4.35
N VAL A 174 3.68 -17.69 3.71
CA VAL A 174 3.61 -17.56 2.25
C VAL A 174 4.62 -18.46 1.55
N ALA A 175 5.86 -18.56 2.06
CA ALA A 175 6.91 -19.41 1.52
C ALA A 175 6.58 -20.91 1.64
N LYS A 176 5.78 -21.32 2.63
CA LYS A 176 5.26 -22.70 2.78
C LYS A 176 4.00 -22.98 1.94
N SER A 177 3.38 -21.95 1.36
CA SER A 177 2.11 -22.08 0.63
C SER A 177 2.27 -22.93 -0.63
N SER A 178 1.27 -23.78 -0.91
CA SER A 178 1.16 -24.53 -2.17
C SER A 178 0.91 -23.64 -3.39
N PHE A 179 0.53 -22.38 -3.16
CA PHE A 179 0.25 -21.37 -4.19
C PHE A 179 1.43 -20.43 -4.45
N LEU A 180 2.61 -20.76 -3.91
CA LEU A 180 3.84 -20.02 -4.19
C LEU A 180 4.12 -19.99 -5.70
N SER A 181 4.33 -18.78 -6.24
CA SER A 181 4.71 -18.57 -7.63
C SER A 181 6.21 -18.26 -7.78
N PHE A 182 6.74 -18.37 -9.00
CA PHE A 182 8.12 -18.01 -9.31
C PHE A 182 8.45 -16.57 -8.88
N GLN A 183 7.57 -15.61 -9.23
CA GLN A 183 7.75 -14.19 -8.92
C GLN A 183 7.76 -13.92 -7.41
N MET A 184 6.94 -14.66 -6.65
CA MET A 184 6.92 -14.57 -5.19
C MET A 184 8.22 -15.10 -4.59
N ALA A 185 8.67 -16.29 -5.02
CA ALA A 185 9.93 -16.86 -4.55
C ALA A 185 11.12 -15.94 -4.88
N GLU A 186 11.16 -15.37 -6.09
CA GLU A 186 12.18 -14.42 -6.52
C GLU A 186 12.17 -13.13 -5.68
N LEU A 187 10.99 -12.56 -5.44
CA LEU A 187 10.84 -11.39 -4.59
C LEU A 187 11.29 -11.67 -3.15
N ILE A 188 10.94 -12.85 -2.62
CA ILE A 188 11.41 -13.25 -1.29
C ILE A 188 12.94 -13.32 -1.24
N LEU A 189 13.54 -13.88 -2.29
CA LEU A 189 14.99 -14.06 -2.41
C LEU A 189 15.79 -12.78 -2.59
N LYS A 190 15.20 -11.76 -3.22
CA LYS A 190 15.85 -10.46 -3.45
C LYS A 190 15.86 -9.58 -2.19
N THR A 191 14.93 -9.84 -1.28
CA THR A 191 14.76 -9.05 -0.06
C THR A 191 15.64 -9.59 1.07
N SER A 192 16.73 -8.86 1.34
CA SER A 192 17.76 -9.27 2.33
C SER A 192 17.19 -9.53 3.73
N GLN A 193 16.26 -8.68 4.19
CA GLN A 193 15.62 -8.82 5.52
C GLN A 193 14.94 -10.18 5.73
N TRP A 194 14.40 -10.78 4.67
CA TRP A 194 13.69 -12.06 4.77
C TRP A 194 14.62 -13.25 4.62
N ILE A 195 15.57 -13.20 3.69
CA ILE A 195 16.54 -14.27 3.49
C ILE A 195 17.52 -14.41 4.66
N GLY A 196 17.73 -13.35 5.46
CA GLY A 196 18.47 -13.44 6.71
C GLY A 196 17.88 -14.46 7.69
N ASN A 197 16.56 -14.66 7.68
CA ASN A 197 15.87 -15.61 8.56
C ASN A 197 16.00 -17.05 8.04
N LEU A 198 16.48 -17.96 8.90
CA LEU A 198 16.63 -19.39 8.60
C LEU A 198 15.29 -20.06 8.23
N ASP A 199 14.20 -19.71 8.91
CA ASP A 199 12.88 -20.32 8.69
C ASP A 199 12.33 -20.01 7.29
N VAL A 200 12.60 -18.81 6.78
CA VAL A 200 12.23 -18.42 5.42
C VAL A 200 13.03 -19.25 4.42
N ARG A 201 14.35 -19.42 4.63
CA ARG A 201 15.20 -20.25 3.76
C ARG A 201 14.74 -21.70 3.75
N LEU A 202 14.45 -22.28 4.92
CA LEU A 202 13.95 -23.65 5.04
C LEU A 202 12.58 -23.81 4.40
N ALA A 203 11.65 -22.87 4.63
CA ALA A 203 10.34 -22.87 4.00
C ALA A 203 10.44 -22.92 2.46
N LEU A 204 11.32 -22.09 1.87
CA LEU A 204 11.54 -22.10 0.43
C LEU A 204 12.16 -23.42 -0.05
N VAL A 205 13.17 -23.96 0.63
CA VAL A 205 13.86 -25.18 0.20
C VAL A 205 12.95 -26.42 0.25
N HIS A 206 12.07 -26.50 1.25
CA HIS A 206 11.11 -27.60 1.41
C HIS A 206 9.82 -27.43 0.59
N ASN A 207 9.60 -26.29 -0.06
CA ASN A 207 8.42 -26.10 -0.91
C ASN A 207 8.65 -26.65 -2.34
N PRO A 208 7.81 -27.57 -2.83
CA PRO A 208 7.95 -28.14 -4.18
C PRO A 208 7.72 -27.13 -5.32
N LYS A 209 7.08 -25.98 -5.04
CA LYS A 209 6.89 -24.89 -6.00
C LYS A 209 8.10 -23.97 -6.12
N THR A 210 9.07 -24.09 -5.22
CA THR A 210 10.31 -23.32 -5.32
C THR A 210 11.14 -23.83 -6.49
N PRO A 211 11.55 -22.95 -7.41
CA PRO A 211 12.43 -23.31 -8.51
C PRO A 211 13.72 -23.96 -8.00
N VAL A 212 14.13 -25.08 -8.62
CA VAL A 212 15.34 -25.83 -8.24
C VAL A 212 16.60 -24.95 -8.17
N PRO A 213 16.85 -24.00 -9.10
CA PRO A 213 18.02 -23.11 -9.00
C PRO A 213 18.04 -22.28 -7.73
N PHE A 214 16.87 -21.87 -7.23
CA PHE A 214 16.75 -21.09 -6.01
C PHE A 214 17.03 -21.96 -4.78
N ALA A 215 16.48 -23.18 -4.73
CA ALA A 215 16.75 -24.12 -3.65
C ALA A 215 18.24 -24.50 -3.57
N LEU A 216 18.89 -24.72 -4.71
CA LEU A 216 20.33 -25.01 -4.77
C LEU A 216 21.18 -23.83 -4.28
N ARG A 217 20.77 -22.59 -4.55
CA ARG A 217 21.46 -21.39 -4.05
C ARG A 217 21.31 -21.21 -2.54
N LEU A 218 20.19 -21.65 -1.97
CA LEU A 218 19.94 -21.58 -0.52
C LEU A 218 20.64 -22.70 0.25
N LEU A 219 20.77 -23.89 -0.35
CA LEU A 219 21.39 -25.06 0.27
C LEU A 219 22.71 -24.77 1.03
N PRO A 220 23.68 -24.00 0.49
CA PRO A 220 24.93 -23.76 1.21
C PRO A 220 24.80 -22.88 2.46
N THR A 221 23.71 -22.13 2.58
CA THR A 221 23.42 -21.22 3.70
C THR A 221 22.65 -21.89 4.85
N LEU A 222 22.32 -23.18 4.70
CA LEU A 222 21.62 -23.96 5.71
C LEU A 222 22.61 -24.65 6.67
N PRO A 223 22.22 -24.88 7.93
CA PRO A 223 23.02 -25.64 8.88
C PRO A 223 23.11 -27.12 8.47
N ASP A 224 24.18 -27.80 8.90
CA ASP A 224 24.47 -29.17 8.47
C ASP A 224 23.41 -30.20 8.90
N SER A 225 22.70 -29.94 10.00
CA SER A 225 21.55 -30.74 10.44
C SER A 225 20.46 -30.80 9.36
N GLU A 226 20.12 -29.64 8.79
CA GLU A 226 19.09 -29.50 7.78
C GLU A 226 19.54 -30.05 6.43
N VAL A 227 20.80 -29.83 6.06
CA VAL A 227 21.38 -30.43 4.85
C VAL A 227 21.34 -31.96 4.92
N ARG A 228 21.64 -32.56 6.08
CA ARG A 228 21.50 -34.00 6.30
C ARG A 228 20.05 -34.47 6.20
N ALA A 229 19.09 -33.70 6.71
CA ALA A 229 17.66 -34.02 6.60
C ALA A 229 17.19 -34.02 5.12
N ILE A 230 17.61 -33.01 4.35
CA ILE A 230 17.35 -32.92 2.91
C ILE A 230 17.94 -34.11 2.17
N ALA A 231 19.19 -34.49 2.47
CA ALA A 231 19.86 -35.64 1.85
C ALA A 231 19.14 -36.98 2.12
N LYS A 232 18.58 -37.17 3.32
CA LYS A 232 17.92 -38.41 3.75
C LYS A 232 16.50 -38.60 3.20
N GLY A 233 15.83 -37.54 2.76
CA GLY A 233 14.48 -37.68 2.18
C GLY A 233 13.60 -36.44 2.18
N ALA A 234 14.01 -35.35 2.83
CA ALA A 234 13.20 -34.12 2.89
C ALA A 234 13.36 -33.20 1.65
N ALA A 235 14.04 -33.67 0.61
CA ALA A 235 14.28 -32.91 -0.61
C ALA A 235 13.04 -32.86 -1.51
N THR A 236 12.76 -31.67 -2.05
CA THR A 236 11.70 -31.41 -3.03
C THR A 236 12.04 -31.88 -4.45
N SER A 237 13.32 -32.08 -4.75
CA SER A 237 13.80 -32.52 -6.06
C SER A 237 15.02 -33.43 -5.95
N MET A 238 15.22 -34.28 -6.97
CA MET A 238 16.39 -35.16 -7.06
C MET A 238 17.70 -34.39 -7.13
N ALA A 239 17.72 -33.26 -7.85
CA ALA A 239 18.90 -32.40 -7.96
C ALA A 239 19.30 -31.82 -6.58
N LEU A 240 18.32 -31.35 -5.80
CA LEU A 240 18.56 -30.86 -4.44
C LEU A 240 19.08 -31.98 -3.53
N LYS A 241 18.51 -33.19 -3.62
CA LYS A 241 18.98 -34.35 -2.86
C LYS A 241 20.43 -34.71 -3.18
N GLN A 242 20.79 -34.75 -4.46
CA GLN A 242 22.16 -35.05 -4.90
C GLN A 242 23.15 -33.97 -4.43
N ALA A 243 22.78 -32.70 -4.54
CA ALA A 243 23.60 -31.60 -4.05
C ALA A 243 23.81 -31.67 -2.52
N ALA A 244 22.76 -31.99 -1.76
CA ALA A 244 22.85 -32.17 -0.32
C ALA A 244 23.74 -33.38 0.06
N LEU A 245 23.58 -34.52 -0.61
CA LEU A 245 24.43 -35.72 -0.41
C LEU A 245 25.90 -35.41 -0.67
N LYS A 246 26.21 -34.73 -1.79
CA LYS A 246 27.58 -34.33 -2.12
C LYS A 246 28.19 -33.43 -1.05
N ARG A 247 27.40 -32.48 -0.50
CA ARG A 247 27.85 -31.62 0.59
C ARG A 247 28.12 -32.42 1.87
N VAL A 248 27.24 -33.33 2.25
CA VAL A 248 27.44 -34.16 3.46
C VAL A 248 28.68 -35.05 3.32
N GLN A 249 28.89 -35.66 2.14
CA GLN A 249 30.03 -36.55 1.88
C GLN A 249 31.36 -35.81 1.79
N GLY A 250 31.38 -34.56 1.31
CA GLY A 250 32.60 -33.75 1.25
C GLY A 250 33.08 -33.20 2.60
N TYR A 251 32.29 -33.37 3.66
CA TYR A 251 32.65 -33.02 5.04
C TYR A 251 33.04 -34.24 5.90
N SER A 252 32.92 -35.47 5.36
CA SER A 252 33.41 -36.71 5.96
C SER A 252 34.83 -37.02 5.50
#